data_AF-A0A9W6P1V9-F1
#
_entry.id   AF-A0A9W6P1V9-F1
#
_cell.length_a   1.000
_cell.length_b   1.000
_cell.length_c   1.000
_cell.angle_alpha   90.00
_cell.angle_beta   90.00
_cell.angle_gamma   90.00
#
_symmetry.space_group_name_H-M   'P 1'
#
loop_
_entity.id
_entity.type
_entity.pdbx_description
1 polymer ?
#
loop_
_entity_poly.entity_id
_entity_poly.type
_entity_poly.pdbx_seq_one_letter_code
_entity_poly.pdbx_strand_id
1 'polypeptide(L)'
;MEAAAAGHLTPRLRTRPGETGSGLSGGEARRLSLARALLTTPDVILADEPTADLDAETARAVTEGLLSQRARGATLVIATHDPALAARMDRIIHIGGAT
;
A
#
# COMPACT_ATOMS: atom_id res chain seq x y z
N MET A 1 26.47 -15.77 -1.94
CA MET A 1 26.68 -14.58 -2.80
C MET A 1 25.30 -14.22 -3.32
N GLU A 2 24.53 -13.39 -2.60
CA GLU A 2 24.60 -11.93 -2.73
C GLU A 2 23.99 -11.25 -1.49
N ALA A 3 24.84 -10.90 -0.53
CA ALA A 3 24.48 -10.09 0.65
C ALA A 3 24.91 -8.62 0.44
N ALA A 4 24.59 -8.05 -0.72
CA ALA A 4 25.19 -6.80 -1.19
C ALA A 4 24.18 -5.69 -1.56
N ALA A 5 22.99 -5.66 -0.95
CA ALA A 5 21.99 -4.61 -1.22
C ALA A 5 21.56 -3.77 0.00
N ALA A 6 22.18 -3.95 1.18
CA ALA A 6 21.82 -3.18 2.38
C ALA A 6 22.64 -1.88 2.57
N GLY A 7 23.63 -1.63 1.69
CA GLY A 7 24.67 -0.60 1.88
C GLY A 7 24.26 0.86 1.62
N HIS A 8 23.03 1.13 1.15
CA HIS A 8 22.61 2.51 0.85
C HIS A 8 21.14 2.80 1.22
N LEU A 9 20.66 2.19 2.30
CA LEU A 9 19.37 2.58 2.88
C LEU A 9 19.47 4.06 3.31
N THR A 10 18.65 4.92 2.70
CA THR A 10 18.69 6.38 2.85
C THR A 10 18.59 6.81 4.32
N PRO A 11 19.15 7.98 4.70
CA PRO A 11 19.06 8.50 6.07
C PRO A 11 17.62 8.54 6.63
N ARG A 12 16.62 8.74 5.76
CA ARG A 12 15.18 8.73 6.09
C ARG A 12 14.68 7.40 6.67
N LEU A 13 15.28 6.26 6.30
CA LEU A 13 14.91 4.95 6.85
C LEU A 13 15.38 4.75 8.29
N ARG A 14 16.29 5.61 8.78
CA ARG A 14 16.74 5.61 10.19
C ARG A 14 15.97 6.58 11.08
N THR A 15 15.06 7.38 10.51
CA THR A 15 14.21 8.29 11.27
C THR A 15 13.38 7.48 12.26
N ARG A 16 13.42 7.87 13.54
CA ARG A 16 12.51 7.33 14.55
C ARG A 16 11.30 8.26 14.63
N PRO A 17 10.12 7.85 14.15
CA PRO A 17 8.91 8.63 14.36
C PRO A 17 8.65 8.76 15.87
N GLY A 18 8.16 9.91 16.32
CA GLY A 18 7.64 10.01 17.69
C GLY A 18 6.39 9.14 17.88
N GLU A 19 5.91 9.01 19.12
CA GLU A 19 4.81 8.10 19.48
C GLU A 19 3.53 8.32 18.67
N THR A 20 3.30 9.54 18.18
CA THR A 20 2.16 9.92 17.34
C THR A 20 2.48 10.00 15.85
N GLY A 21 3.65 9.52 15.42
CA GLY A 21 4.15 9.67 14.04
C GLY A 21 4.81 11.03 13.76
N SER A 22 5.11 11.82 14.80
CA SER A 22 5.81 13.09 14.65
C SER A 22 7.17 12.91 13.97
N GLY A 23 7.53 13.84 13.08
CA GLY A 23 8.73 13.74 12.24
C GLY A 23 8.51 13.03 10.89
N LEU A 24 7.28 12.55 10.61
CA LEU A 24 6.85 12.13 9.28
C LEU A 24 5.85 13.13 8.71
N SER A 25 5.98 13.44 7.42
CA SER A 25 4.87 14.05 6.67
C SER A 25 3.69 13.07 6.56
N GLY A 26 2.48 13.57 6.27
CA GLY A 26 1.31 12.71 6.09
C GLY A 26 1.50 11.63 5.02
N GLY A 27 2.16 11.97 3.91
CA GLY A 27 2.52 11.01 2.86
C GLY A 27 3.55 9.97 3.30
N GLU A 28 4.52 10.33 4.16
CA GLU A 28 5.48 9.37 4.72
C GLU A 28 4.83 8.42 5.72
N ALA A 29 3.94 8.91 6.58
CA ALA A 29 3.18 8.08 7.49
C ALA A 29 2.29 7.08 6.73
N ARG A 30 1.63 7.52 5.64
CA ARG A 30 0.83 6.65 4.77
C ARG A 30 1.68 5.57 4.09
N ARG A 31 2.81 5.94 3.48
CA ARG A 31 3.74 4.98 2.86
C ARG A 31 4.33 4.00 3.87
N LEU A 32 4.65 4.44 5.09
CA LEU A 32 5.15 3.56 6.14
C LEU A 32 4.07 2.56 6.60
N SER A 33 2.82 3.00 6.75
CA SER A 33 1.70 2.11 7.08
C SER A 33 1.51 1.03 6.02
N LEU A 34 1.51 1.43 4.74
CA LEU A 34 1.43 0.49 3.64
C LEU A 34 2.62 -0.47 3.60
N ALA A 35 3.86 0.04 3.73
CA ALA A 35 5.05 -0.80 3.77
C ALA A 35 4.98 -1.84 4.90
N ARG A 36 4.49 -1.45 6.08
CA ARG A 36 4.27 -2.39 7.20
C ARG A 36 3.23 -3.47 6.85
N ALA A 37 2.15 -3.11 6.17
CA ALA A 37 1.13 -4.06 5.74
C ALA A 37 1.66 -5.03 4.66
N LEU A 38 2.58 -4.58 3.80
CA LEU A 38 3.19 -5.40 2.75
C LEU A 38 4.36 -6.27 3.25
N LEU A 39 4.96 -5.95 4.41
CA LEU A 39 6.05 -6.75 5.00
C LEU A 39 5.55 -8.02 5.71
N THR A 40 4.24 -8.16 5.92
CA THR A 40 3.64 -9.34 6.55
C THR A 40 3.04 -10.28 5.50
N THR A 41 2.67 -11.49 5.92
CA THR A 41 1.88 -12.45 5.12
C THR A 41 0.46 -12.54 5.67
N PRO A 42 -0.38 -11.50 5.51
CA PRO A 42 -1.74 -11.52 6.01
C PRO A 42 -2.62 -12.45 5.15
N ASP A 43 -3.58 -13.12 5.78
CA ASP A 43 -4.61 -13.88 5.08
C ASP A 43 -5.60 -12.96 4.36
N VAL A 44 -5.84 -11.75 4.90
CA VAL A 44 -6.76 -10.75 4.36
C VAL A 44 -6.16 -9.34 4.45
N ILE A 45 -6.29 -8.55 3.39
CA ILE A 45 -5.90 -7.14 3.32
C ILE A 45 -7.15 -6.32 2.98
N LEU A 46 -7.45 -5.35 3.84
CA LEU A 46 -8.47 -4.33 3.60
C LEU A 46 -7.76 -3.00 3.32
N ALA A 47 -8.03 -2.41 2.16
CA ALA A 47 -7.40 -1.17 1.73
C ALA A 47 -8.45 -0.15 1.28
N ASP A 48 -8.61 0.90 2.09
CA ASP A 48 -9.52 2.02 1.80
C ASP A 48 -8.76 3.13 1.09
N GLU A 49 -9.13 3.40 -0.16
CA GLU A 49 -8.52 4.38 -1.06
C GLU A 49 -6.97 4.35 -1.03
N PRO A 50 -6.34 3.20 -1.33
CA PRO A 50 -4.90 3.00 -1.09
C PRO A 50 -3.99 3.93 -1.91
N THR A 51 -4.51 4.44 -3.03
CA THR A 51 -3.78 5.30 -3.97
C THR A 51 -4.20 6.76 -3.93
N ALA A 52 -5.15 7.13 -3.06
CA ALA A 52 -5.60 8.52 -2.95
C ALA A 52 -4.46 9.47 -2.53
N ASP A 53 -4.45 10.64 -3.15
CA ASP A 53 -3.47 11.72 -2.94
C ASP A 53 -2.00 11.33 -3.24
N LEU A 54 -1.78 10.21 -3.95
CA LEU A 54 -0.45 9.80 -4.39
C LEU A 54 -0.18 10.26 -5.82
N ASP A 55 1.07 10.59 -6.12
CA ASP A 55 1.52 10.76 -7.50
C ASP A 55 1.42 9.42 -8.26
N ALA A 56 1.41 9.50 -9.59
CA ALA A 56 1.17 8.34 -10.45
C ALA A 56 2.21 7.21 -10.26
N GLU A 57 3.47 7.56 -10.01
CA GLU A 57 4.54 6.57 -9.80
C GLU A 57 4.34 5.85 -8.47
N THR A 58 4.09 6.60 -7.40
CA THR A 58 3.82 6.04 -6.08
C THR A 58 2.55 5.18 -6.11
N ALA A 59 1.44 5.66 -6.70
CA ALA A 59 0.18 4.92 -6.80
C ALA A 59 0.36 3.57 -7.52
N ARG A 60 1.15 3.55 -8.61
CA ARG A 60 1.50 2.33 -9.32
C ARG A 60 2.27 1.36 -8.43
N ALA A 61 3.30 1.84 -7.72
CA ALA A 61 4.10 1.00 -6.82
C ALA A 61 3.25 0.38 -5.69
N VAL A 62 2.34 1.17 -5.10
CA VAL A 62 1.37 0.70 -4.09
C VAL A 62 0.50 -0.42 -4.66
N THR A 63 -0.06 -0.19 -5.85
CA THR A 63 -0.96 -1.15 -6.49
C THR A 63 -0.26 -2.48 -6.78
N GLU A 64 0.96 -2.45 -7.35
CA GLU A 64 1.72 -3.67 -7.59
C GLU A 64 2.06 -4.41 -6.28
N GLY A 65 2.37 -3.66 -5.21
CA GLY A 65 2.59 -4.22 -3.88
C GLY A 65 1.39 -5.02 -3.38
N LEU A 66 0.20 -4.41 -3.41
CA LEU A 66 -1.05 -5.05 -2.98
C LEU A 66 -1.38 -6.30 -3.81
N LEU A 67 -1.20 -6.23 -5.14
CA LEU A 67 -1.45 -7.36 -6.03
C LEU A 67 -0.43 -8.48 -5.84
N SER A 68 0.81 -8.16 -5.46
CA SER A 68 1.80 -9.17 -5.11
C SER A 68 1.42 -9.95 -3.84
N GLN A 69 0.75 -9.31 -2.87
CA GLN A 69 0.20 -10.01 -1.71
C GLN A 69 -0.92 -10.98 -2.10
N ARG A 70 -1.81 -10.56 -3.01
CA ARG A 70 -2.82 -11.46 -3.60
C ARG A 70 -2.17 -12.66 -4.26
N ALA A 71 -1.11 -12.46 -5.04
CA ALA A 71 -0.36 -13.55 -5.67
C ALA A 71 0.29 -14.50 -4.65
N ARG A 72 0.54 -14.04 -3.41
CA ARG A 72 1.02 -14.85 -2.28
C ARG A 72 -0.10 -15.56 -1.50
N GLY A 73 -1.36 -15.42 -1.92
CA GLY A 73 -2.52 -16.10 -1.32
C GLY A 73 -3.39 -15.22 -0.42
N ALA A 74 -3.06 -13.94 -0.23
CA ALA A 74 -3.89 -13.04 0.57
C ALA A 74 -5.20 -12.70 -0.16
N THR A 75 -6.31 -12.64 0.56
CA THR A 75 -7.56 -12.04 0.05
C THR A 75 -7.44 -10.53 0.09
N LEU A 76 -7.65 -9.86 -1.04
CA LEU A 76 -7.56 -8.40 -1.15
C LEU A 76 -8.95 -7.80 -1.34
N VAL A 77 -9.34 -6.89 -0.44
CA VAL A 77 -10.56 -6.08 -0.56
C VAL A 77 -10.15 -4.62 -0.63
N ILE A 78 -10.47 -3.97 -1.75
CA ILE A 78 -10.14 -2.56 -1.99
C ILE A 78 -11.43 -1.76 -2.15
N ALA A 79 -11.54 -0.66 -1.41
CA ALA A 79 -12.48 0.42 -1.72
C ALA A 79 -11.75 1.48 -2.55
N THR A 80 -12.24 1.77 -3.74
CA THR A 80 -11.63 2.76 -4.63
C THR A 80 -12.64 3.31 -5.62
N HIS A 81 -12.45 4.57 -6.02
CA HIS A 81 -13.11 5.19 -7.17
C HIS A 81 -12.28 5.10 -8.47
N ASP A 82 -11.08 4.52 -8.44
CA ASP A 82 -10.22 4.36 -9.62
C ASP A 82 -10.67 3.15 -10.47
N PRO A 83 -11.22 3.37 -11.69
CA PRO A 83 -11.65 2.28 -12.55
C PRO A 83 -10.50 1.41 -13.04
N ALA A 84 -9.28 1.95 -13.17
CA ALA A 84 -8.11 1.19 -13.61
C ALA A 84 -7.67 0.20 -12.52
N LEU A 85 -7.72 0.61 -11.25
CA LEU A 85 -7.46 -0.28 -10.12
C LEU A 85 -8.57 -1.34 -9.99
N ALA A 86 -9.84 -0.95 -10.09
CA ALA A 86 -10.97 -1.87 -10.02
C ALA A 86 -10.92 -2.94 -11.12
N ALA A 87 -10.55 -2.57 -12.36
CA ALA A 87 -10.42 -3.50 -13.48
C ALA A 87 -9.35 -4.59 -13.29
N ARG A 88 -8.45 -4.44 -12.30
CA ARG A 88 -7.44 -5.46 -11.95
C ARG A 88 -7.94 -6.46 -10.91
N MET A 89 -9.13 -6.28 -10.36
CA MET A 89 -9.73 -7.15 -9.35
C MET A 89 -10.53 -8.28 -10.00
N ASP A 90 -10.60 -9.42 -9.31
CA ASP A 90 -11.39 -10.57 -9.76
C ASP A 90 -12.90 -10.30 -9.71
N ARG A 91 -13.32 -9.43 -8.78
CA ARG A 91 -14.72 -9.09 -8.52
C ARG A 91 -14.83 -7.60 -8.23
N ILE A 92 -15.78 -6.94 -8.88
CA ILE A 92 -16.11 -5.53 -8.67
C ILE A 92 -17.53 -5.46 -8.11
N ILE A 93 -17.69 -4.77 -6.98
CA ILE A 93 -18.98 -4.51 -6.35
C ILE A 93 -19.19 -3.00 -6.36
N HIS A 94 -20.22 -2.53 -7.07
CA HIS A 94 -20.61 -1.13 -7.04
C HIS A 94 -21.40 -0.86 -5.76
N ILE A 95 -20.89 0.04 -4.92
CA ILE A 95 -21.57 0.46 -3.69
C ILE A 95 -22.22 1.82 -3.96
N GLY A 96 -23.55 1.81 -4.05
CA GLY A 96 -24.40 2.97 -4.31
C GLY A 96 -25.86 2.59 -4.14
N GLY A 97 -26.65 3.44 -3.48
CA GLY A 97 -28.04 3.16 -3.16
C GLY A 97 -28.91 3.04 -4.40
N ALA A 98 -29.85 2.09 -4.40
CA ALA A 98 -31.15 2.35 -4.99
C ALA A 98 -31.84 3.40 -4.12
N THR A 99 -31.66 4.68 -4.46
CA THR A 99 -32.55 5.85 -4.29
C THR A 99 -31.76 7.11 -4.61
#